data_AF-A0A0N4UNC7-F1
#
_entry.id   AF-A0A0N4UNC7-F1
#
_cell.length_a   1.000
_cell.length_b   1.000
_cell.length_c   1.000
_cell.angle_alpha   90.00
_cell.angle_beta   90.00
_cell.angle_gamma   90.00
#
_symmetry.space_group_name_H-M   'P 1'
#
loop_
_entity.id
_entity.type
_entity.pdbx_description
1 polymer ?
#
loop_
_entity_poly.entity_id
_entity_poly.type
_entity_poly.pdbx_seq_one_letter_code
_entity_poly.pdbx_strand_id
1 'polypeptide(L)'
;MSQQKFLLPCYSTDLWKYETAGCALIKLSRCDCADQIFTLTLRRVLKHRFRYLQPTLTYFIDFAAAFDSIERTALWRMMERDGVPEKIVRLIKAFYERTSAQVCVYGELTDSFEIRTGVH
;
A
#
# COMPACT_ATOMS: atom_id res chain seq x y z
N MET A 1 5.38 8.05 -12.36
CA MET A 1 4.45 8.74 -13.29
C MET A 1 3.27 7.81 -13.46
N SER A 2 2.05 7.98 -12.94
CA SER A 2 1.24 9.12 -12.52
C SER A 2 0.69 8.88 -11.11
N GLN A 3 0.66 9.91 -10.26
CA GLN A 3 0.02 9.86 -8.94
C GLN A 3 -1.49 10.03 -9.14
N GLN A 4 -2.28 8.99 -8.92
CA GLN A 4 -3.73 9.12 -8.91
C GLN A 4 -4.15 9.68 -7.54
N LYS A 5 -4.11 11.01 -7.42
CA LYS A 5 -4.74 11.71 -6.31
C LYS A 5 -6.25 11.58 -6.46
N PHE A 6 -6.87 10.69 -5.69
CA PHE A 6 -8.31 10.78 -5.47
C PHE A 6 -8.57 11.95 -4.51
N LEU A 7 -8.78 13.14 -5.07
CA LEU A 7 -9.58 14.15 -4.41
C LEU A 7 -11.02 13.64 -4.50
N LEU A 8 -11.62 13.23 -3.38
CA LEU A 8 -13.06 13.16 -3.29
C LEU A 8 -13.55 14.52 -2.78
N PRO A 9 -13.91 15.46 -3.67
CA PRO A 9 -14.72 16.59 -3.25
C PRO A 9 -16.04 16.02 -2.74
N CYS A 10 -16.49 16.50 -1.59
CA CYS A 10 -17.73 16.07 -0.97
C CYS A 10 -18.94 16.66 -1.69
N TYR A 11 -19.02 16.61 -3.03
CA TYR A 11 -20.17 17.00 -3.82
C TYR A 11 -20.17 16.22 -5.13
N SER A 12 -21.35 15.68 -5.48
CA SER A 12 -21.71 14.96 -6.72
C SER A 12 -21.60 13.43 -6.69
N THR A 13 -22.71 12.83 -6.24
CA THR A 13 -23.47 11.76 -6.93
C THR A 13 -22.73 10.85 -7.92
N ASP A 14 -22.16 9.73 -7.44
CA ASP A 14 -22.22 8.39 -8.07
C ASP A 14 -21.70 7.28 -7.11
N LEU A 15 -22.08 7.41 -5.84
CA LEU A 15 -21.85 6.43 -4.76
C LEU A 15 -22.97 6.60 -3.73
N TRP A 16 -24.22 6.56 -4.19
CA TRP A 16 -25.37 6.96 -3.40
C TRP A 16 -26.58 6.08 -3.67
N LYS A 17 -26.71 4.99 -2.91
CA LYS A 17 -28.04 4.54 -2.48
C LYS A 17 -27.98 4.06 -1.03
N TYR A 18 -28.81 4.73 -0.21
CA TYR A 18 -29.20 4.47 1.19
C TYR A 18 -28.25 5.03 2.28
N GLU A 19 -28.49 6.25 2.77
CA GLU A 19 -29.50 6.67 3.77
C GLU A 19 -29.08 6.43 5.23
N THR A 20 -28.52 7.47 5.85
CA THR A 20 -28.94 8.14 7.10
C THR A 20 -27.72 8.73 7.84
N ALA A 21 -27.77 10.05 8.05
CA ALA A 21 -26.90 10.84 8.92
C ALA A 21 -25.36 10.77 8.70
N GLY A 22 -24.85 11.69 7.87
CA GLY A 22 -23.61 12.43 8.17
C GLY A 22 -22.28 11.69 8.23
N CYS A 23 -22.19 10.40 7.87
CA CYS A 23 -20.93 9.67 7.82
C CYS A 23 -20.90 8.75 6.60
N ALA A 24 -20.09 9.11 5.61
CA ALA A 24 -19.72 8.18 4.55
C ALA A 24 -18.88 7.05 5.15
N LEU A 25 -19.46 5.86 5.28
CA LEU A 25 -18.73 4.65 5.58
C LEU A 25 -18.19 4.10 4.25
N ILE A 26 -16.88 4.17 4.07
CA ILE A 26 -16.20 3.42 3.01
C ILE A 26 -16.31 1.95 3.38
N LYS A 27 -17.21 1.22 2.72
CA LYS A 27 -17.25 -0.24 2.78
C LYS A 27 -16.16 -0.76 1.83
N LEU A 28 -14.95 -0.96 2.36
CA LEU A 28 -13.94 -1.75 1.67
C LEU A 28 -14.46 -3.20 1.62
N SER A 29 -15.01 -3.57 0.46
CA SER A 29 -15.53 -4.91 0.24
C SER A 29 -14.36 -5.83 -0.09
N ARG A 30 -14.06 -6.73 0.87
CA ARG A 30 -13.26 -7.97 0.77
C ARG A 30 -11.73 -7.81 0.61
N CYS A 31 -10.98 -8.07 1.70
CA CYS A 31 -10.15 -9.27 1.97
C CYS A 31 -9.03 -8.95 3.00
N ASP A 32 -8.54 -9.96 3.73
CA ASP A 32 -7.47 -9.94 4.76
C ASP A 32 -7.69 -9.24 6.13
N CYS A 33 -7.03 -9.79 7.18
CA CYS A 33 -7.15 -9.34 8.57
C CYS A 33 -6.65 -7.89 8.77
N ALA A 34 -5.64 -7.48 8.01
CA ALA A 34 -5.06 -6.13 8.09
C ALA A 34 -6.06 -5.06 7.64
N ASP A 35 -6.81 -5.31 6.56
CA ASP A 35 -7.80 -4.38 6.02
C ASP A 35 -8.97 -4.18 6.98
N GLN A 36 -9.35 -5.22 7.73
CA GLN A 36 -10.36 -5.10 8.79
C GLN A 36 -9.88 -4.20 9.94
N ILE A 37 -8.62 -4.38 10.40
CA ILE A 37 -8.07 -3.55 11.49
C ILE A 37 -7.96 -2.09 11.03
N PHE A 38 -7.47 -1.84 9.81
CA PHE A 38 -7.35 -0.50 9.26
C PHE A 38 -8.71 0.18 9.11
N THR A 39 -9.70 -0.51 8.53
CA THR A 39 -11.06 0.00 8.37
C THR A 39 -11.72 0.32 9.72
N LEU A 40 -11.58 -0.58 10.70
CA LEU A 40 -12.14 -0.39 12.04
C LEU A 40 -11.45 0.76 12.78
N THR A 41 -10.12 0.88 12.67
CA THR A 41 -9.36 1.96 13.30
C THR A 41 -9.70 3.30 12.69
N LEU A 42 -9.75 3.39 11.36
CA LEU A 42 -10.15 4.61 10.67
C LEU A 42 -11.58 5.01 11.07
N ARG A 43 -12.53 4.07 11.08
CA ARG A 43 -13.90 4.32 11.53
C ARG A 43 -13.93 4.86 12.96
N ARG A 44 -13.11 4.33 13.87
CA ARG A 44 -13.01 4.83 15.25
C ARG A 44 -12.48 6.26 15.31
N VAL A 45 -11.39 6.56 14.60
CA VAL A 45 -10.78 7.89 14.57
C VAL A 45 -11.73 8.92 13.96
N LEU A 46 -12.35 8.61 12.81
CA LEU A 46 -13.31 9.51 12.17
C LEU A 46 -14.55 9.76 13.03
N LYS A 47 -15.10 8.71 13.66
CA LYS A 47 -16.23 8.86 14.59
C LYS A 47 -15.86 9.72 15.81
N HIS A 48 -14.65 9.57 16.34
CA HIS A 48 -14.15 10.39 17.44
C HIS A 48 -14.03 11.85 17.01
N ARG A 49 -13.33 12.14 15.90
CA ARG A 49 -13.18 13.51 15.37
C ARG A 49 -14.52 14.17 15.07
N PHE A 50 -15.46 13.41 14.49
CA PHE A 50 -16.83 13.87 14.23
C PHE A 50 -17.56 14.26 15.53
N ARG A 51 -17.45 13.43 16.59
CA ARG A 51 -18.08 13.72 17.89
C ARG A 51 -17.59 15.02 18.52
N TYR A 52 -16.34 15.40 18.29
CA TYR A 52 -15.75 16.63 18.80
C TYR A 52 -15.75 17.78 17.77
N LEU A 53 -16.52 17.67 16.68
CA LEU A 53 -16.66 18.70 15.64
C LEU A 53 -15.30 19.19 15.09
N GLN A 54 -14.33 18.27 14.99
CA GLN A 54 -13.00 18.60 14.50
C GLN A 54 -12.95 18.47 12.97
N PRO A 55 -12.62 19.54 12.23
CA PRO A 55 -12.48 19.47 10.78
C PRO A 55 -11.37 18.47 10.44
N THR A 56 -11.72 17.43 9.69
CA THR A 56 -10.80 16.32 9.36
C THR A 56 -10.86 16.04 7.87
N LEU A 57 -9.70 16.08 7.22
CA LEU A 57 -9.51 15.75 5.81
C LEU A 57 -8.79 14.41 5.73
N THR A 58 -9.34 13.46 4.97
CA THR A 58 -8.79 12.10 4.85
C THR A 58 -8.46 11.80 3.40
N TYR A 59 -7.25 11.32 3.16
CA TYR A 59 -6.78 10.86 1.84
C TYR A 59 -6.24 9.44 1.97
N PHE A 60 -6.60 8.59 1.02
CA PHE A 60 -5.96 7.29 0.85
C PHE A 60 -4.94 7.42 -0.26
N ILE A 61 -3.69 7.10 0.06
CA ILE A 61 -2.60 7.03 -0.92
C ILE A 61 -2.33 5.55 -1.09
N ASP A 62 -2.68 5.04 -2.27
CA ASP A 62 -2.29 3.71 -2.69
C ASP A 62 -1.10 3.84 -3.65
N PHE A 63 -0.06 3.05 -3.41
CA PHE A 63 1.13 3.03 -4.25
C PHE A 63 1.01 1.86 -5.21
N ALA A 64 0.89 2.16 -6.50
CA ALA A 64 0.90 1.13 -7.53
C ALA A 64 2.18 0.29 -7.42
N ALA A 65 2.02 -1.01 -7.20
CA ALA A 65 3.11 -1.96 -7.05
C ALA A 65 4.17 -1.49 -6.02
N ALA A 66 3.70 -1.16 -4.81
CA ALA A 66 4.51 -0.58 -3.74
C ALA A 66 5.79 -1.38 -3.45
N PHE A 67 5.70 -2.72 -3.51
CA PHE A 67 6.85 -3.60 -3.26
C PHE A 67 7.72 -3.79 -4.50
N ASP A 68 7.15 -3.86 -5.72
CA ASP A 68 7.92 -4.06 -6.96
C ASP A 68 8.71 -2.81 -7.39
N SER A 69 8.27 -1.64 -6.92
CA SER A 69 8.87 -0.35 -7.27
C SER A 69 9.99 0.11 -6.33
N ILE A 70 10.29 -0.66 -5.27
CA ILE A 70 11.32 -0.28 -4.29
C ILE A 70 12.71 -0.32 -4.93
N GLU A 71 13.45 0.78 -4.81
CA GLU A 71 14.88 0.81 -5.14
C GLU A 71 15.68 0.12 -4.03
N ARG A 72 16.32 -1.01 -4.36
CA ARG A 72 17.06 -1.82 -3.37
C ARG A 72 18.19 -1.05 -2.67
N THR A 73 18.88 -0.16 -3.39
CA THR A 73 19.95 0.67 -2.82
C THR A 73 19.44 1.60 -1.71
N ALA A 74 18.25 2.19 -1.90
CA ALA A 74 17.59 3.00 -0.89
C ALA A 74 17.16 2.16 0.32
N LEU A 75 16.65 0.94 0.07
CA LEU A 75 16.28 0.00 1.13
C LEU A 75 17.49 -0.35 2.02
N TRP A 76 18.65 -0.65 1.43
CA TRP A 76 19.88 -0.95 2.18
C TRP A 76 20.31 0.21 3.08
N ARG A 77 20.28 1.43 2.55
CA ARG A 77 20.62 2.64 3.31
C ARG A 77 19.64 2.88 4.47
N MET A 78 18.37 2.55 4.28
CA MET A 78 17.37 2.66 5.35
C MET A 78 17.65 1.64 6.47
N MET A 79 17.91 0.39 6.13
CA MET A 79 18.22 -0.65 7.12
C MET A 79 19.48 -0.34 7.92
N GLU A 80 20.51 0.18 7.25
CA GLU A 80 21.75 0.62 7.90
C GLU A 80 21.50 1.82 8.86
N ARG A 81 20.58 2.73 8.50
CA ARG A 81 20.18 3.86 9.36
C ARG A 81 19.32 3.44 10.56
N ASP A 82 18.45 2.46 10.38
CA ASP A 82 17.57 1.93 11.44
C ASP A 82 18.32 1.04 12.44
N GLY A 83 19.63 0.85 12.26
CA GLY A 83 20.49 0.11 13.17
C GLY A 83 20.44 -1.41 12.97
N VAL A 84 19.97 -1.89 11.82
CA VAL A 84 20.00 -3.32 11.50
C VAL A 84 21.47 -3.78 11.40
N PRO A 85 21.87 -4.87 12.09
CA PRO A 85 23.23 -5.37 12.03
C PRO A 85 23.69 -5.63 10.60
N GLU A 86 24.89 -5.16 10.27
CA GLU A 86 25.46 -5.23 8.92
C GLU A 86 25.49 -6.66 8.36
N LYS A 87 25.68 -7.66 9.22
CA LYS A 87 25.66 -9.08 8.83
C LYS A 87 24.31 -9.50 8.24
N ILE A 88 23.21 -9.00 8.80
CA ILE A 88 21.85 -9.27 8.31
C ILE A 88 21.64 -8.53 6.99
N VAL A 89 22.05 -7.26 6.91
CA VAL A 89 21.93 -6.47 5.66
C VAL A 89 22.72 -7.12 4.53
N ARG A 90 23.95 -7.62 4.78
CA ARG A 90 24.75 -8.36 3.80
C ARG A 90 24.08 -9.65 3.33
N LEU A 91 23.49 -10.40 4.27
CA LEU A 91 22.76 -11.63 3.92
C LEU A 91 21.56 -11.32 3.02
N ILE A 92 20.78 -10.28 3.35
CA ILE A 92 19.63 -9.87 2.56
C ILE A 92 20.08 -9.35 1.19
N LYS A 93 21.14 -8.54 1.11
CA LYS A 93 21.74 -8.11 -0.17
C LYS A 93 22.09 -9.32 -1.05
N ALA A 94 22.73 -10.34 -0.48
CA ALA A 94 23.10 -11.56 -1.21
C ALA A 94 21.88 -12.36 -1.71
N PHE A 95 20.76 -12.36 -0.99
CA PHE A 95 19.51 -12.98 -1.45
C PHE A 95 18.93 -12.28 -2.70
N TYR A 96 19.07 -10.97 -2.78
CA TYR A 96 18.56 -10.17 -3.90
C TYR A 96 19.60 -9.93 -5.01
N GLU A 97 20.83 -10.45 -4.89
CA GLU A 97 21.82 -10.43 -5.95
C GLU A 97 21.47 -11.50 -7.01
N ARG A 98 21.47 -11.09 -8.29
CA ARG A 98 21.23 -11.96 -9.46
C ARG A 98 19.90 -12.72 -9.45
N THR A 99 18.89 -12.17 -8.78
CA THR A 99 17.54 -12.76 -8.82
C THR A 99 16.96 -12.61 -10.23
N SER A 100 16.50 -13.71 -10.82
CA SER A 100 15.80 -13.74 -12.10
C SER A 100 14.39 -14.28 -11.91
N ALA A 101 13.42 -13.78 -12.69
CA ALA A 101 12.07 -14.30 -12.75
C ALA A 101 11.76 -14.85 -14.15
N GLN A 102 10.83 -15.80 -14.19
CA GLN A 102 10.17 -16.29 -15.40
C GLN A 102 8.66 -16.22 -15.16
N VAL A 103 7.90 -15.89 -16.21
CA VAL A 103 6.45 -15.88 -16.14
C VAL A 103 5.95 -17.15 -16.82
N CYS A 104 5.02 -17.86 -16.16
CA CYS A 104 4.31 -18.97 -16.79
C CYS A 104 3.00 -18.45 -17.38
N VAL A 105 2.84 -18.54 -18.70
CA VAL A 105 1.64 -18.12 -19.42
C VAL A 105 1.11 -19.31 -20.20
N TYR A 106 -0.13 -19.71 -19.94
CA TYR A 106 -0.78 -20.87 -20.57
C TYR A 106 0.00 -22.20 -20.45
N GLY A 107 0.81 -22.36 -19.41
CA GLY A 107 1.60 -23.57 -19.17
C GLY A 107 3.01 -23.54 -19.79
N GLU A 108 3.36 -22.48 -20.52
CA GLU A 108 4.71 -22.28 -21.06
C GLU A 108 5.45 -21.19 -20.29
N LEU A 109 6.74 -21.45 -20.02
CA LEU A 109 7.64 -20.52 -19.36
C LEU A 109 8.21 -19.54 -20.38
N THR A 110 8.17 -18.25 -20.04
CA THR A 110 8.87 -17.22 -20.81
C THR A 110 10.38 -17.27 -20.56
N ASP A 111 11.13 -16.54 -21.38
CA ASP A 111 12.53 -16.25 -21.12
C ASP A 111 12.72 -15.64 -19.72
N SER A 112 13.85 -15.97 -19.09
CA SER A 112 14.23 -15.41 -17.80
C SER A 112 14.65 -13.95 -17.95
N PHE A 113 14.17 -13.10 -17.05
CA PHE A 113 14.61 -11.71 -16.94
C PHE A 113 15.16 -11.44 -15.54
N GLU A 114 16.13 -10.53 -15.47
CA GLU A 114 16.74 -10.11 -14.21
C GLU A 114 15.81 -9.15 -13.46
N ILE A 115 15.57 -9.42 -12.17
CA ILE A 115 14.78 -8.56 -11.30
C ILE A 115 15.70 -7.50 -10.68
N ARG A 116 15.60 -6.26 -11.17
CA ARG A 116 16.44 -5.14 -10.71
C ARG A 116 15.81 -4.28 -9.62
N THR A 117 14.48 -4.24 -9.58
CA THR A 117 13.72 -3.44 -8.61
C THR A 117 12.79 -4.31 -7.80
N GLY A 118 12.42 -3.79 -6.65
CA GLY A 118 11.43 -4.39 -5.78
C GLY A 118 11.94 -5.47 -4.85
N VAL A 119 11.05 -5.83 -3.93
CA VAL A 119 11.21 -6.89 -2.93
C VAL A 119 10.08 -7.89 -3.11
N HIS A 120 10.44 -9.16 -3.22
CA HIS A 120 9.49 -10.27 -3.22
C HIS A 120 9.42 -10.88 -1.83
#